data_AF-A0A7G9YDQ8-F1
#
_entry.id   AF-A0A7G9YDQ8-F1
#
_cell.length_a   1.000
_cell.length_b   1.000
_cell.length_c   1.000
_cell.angle_alpha   90.00
_cell.angle_beta   90.00
_cell.angle_gamma   90.00
#
_symmetry.space_group_name_H-M   'P 1'
#
loop_
_entity.id
_entity.type
_entity.pdbx_description
1 polymer ?
#
loop_
_entity_poly.entity_id
_entity_poly.type
_entity_poly.pdbx_seq_one_letter_code
_entity_poly.pdbx_strand_id
1 'polypeptide(L)'
;MLEPIMYEGGVFKHNLVIELIEDLGGYVLQTNYMQTEVMIQMLCPHEDVSMLEDLAKELRAKITRAPLTGTDIIVIAPTLAYHHLPHHACDVAEYMRRQGANTTLIGLARGVGRRIAQISAKERALTDEHDLAVFTLGNFEDCLMKEKYVLYKDIEIPCVITGTPELSTTPAYAKAYVGHLGRIAHRLRNEGEIGALDKLAEVVGVILDEQRLEISKDPLTTHPARIMKEIKEQIPEINKSLSPAPITLQLMGARVKLPYSQYKEAIENIEFEEGPNLGEIARVLPSGMRDYMLIRILPKSVTGFVI
;
A
#
# COMPACT_ATOMS: atom_id res chain seq x y z
N MET A 1 -19.35 -2.18 0.65
CA MET A 1 -17.90 -1.93 0.40
C MET A 1 -17.27 -1.58 1.73
N LEU A 2 -16.07 -2.06 2.03
CA LEU A 2 -15.36 -1.66 3.24
C LEU A 2 -14.62 -0.35 2.99
N GLU A 3 -14.84 0.63 3.87
CA GLU A 3 -14.14 1.90 3.88
C GLU A 3 -12.88 1.80 4.75
N PRO A 4 -11.73 2.27 4.24
CA PRO A 4 -10.51 2.34 5.02
C PRO A 4 -10.52 3.55 5.95
N ILE A 5 -10.39 3.29 7.25
CA ILE A 5 -10.52 4.28 8.31
C ILE A 5 -9.29 4.23 9.23
N MET A 6 -8.88 5.41 9.70
CA MET A 6 -7.91 5.57 10.77
C MET A 6 -8.56 6.21 11.99
N TYR A 7 -8.44 5.54 13.11
CA TYR A 7 -8.84 6.01 14.43
C TYR A 7 -7.61 6.50 15.19
N GLU A 8 -7.67 7.71 15.74
CA GLU A 8 -6.66 8.31 16.60
C GLU A 8 -7.33 8.67 17.94
N GLY A 9 -6.96 8.00 19.02
CA GLY A 9 -7.61 8.20 20.32
C GLY A 9 -6.72 7.82 21.50
N GLY A 10 -7.28 7.88 22.71
CA GLY A 10 -6.58 7.46 23.92
C GLY A 10 -6.46 5.94 24.04
N VAL A 11 -5.43 5.45 24.74
CA VAL A 11 -5.28 4.01 25.04
C VAL A 11 -6.42 3.48 25.92
N PHE A 12 -7.11 4.34 26.67
CA PHE A 12 -8.24 3.93 27.49
C PHE A 12 -9.47 3.62 26.62
N LYS A 13 -10.09 2.44 26.82
CA LYS A 13 -11.32 1.97 26.14
C LYS A 13 -11.24 1.80 24.61
N HIS A 14 -10.06 1.84 24.00
CA HIS A 14 -9.90 1.56 22.57
C HIS A 14 -10.38 0.17 22.13
N ASN A 15 -10.38 -0.81 23.04
CA ASN A 15 -10.95 -2.15 22.77
C ASN A 15 -12.42 -2.10 22.35
N LEU A 16 -13.21 -1.13 22.84
CA LEU A 16 -14.61 -0.97 22.40
C LEU A 16 -14.70 -0.69 20.91
N VAL A 17 -13.71 0.00 20.34
CA VAL A 17 -13.64 0.28 18.91
C VAL A 17 -13.27 -0.99 18.13
N ILE A 18 -12.37 -1.81 18.67
CA ILE A 18 -11.98 -3.10 18.07
C ILE A 18 -13.18 -4.05 18.06
N GLU A 19 -13.83 -4.22 19.20
CA GLU A 19 -15.03 -5.06 19.37
C GLU A 19 -16.15 -4.61 18.42
N LEU A 20 -16.45 -3.31 18.36
CA LEU A 20 -17.47 -2.78 17.46
C LEU A 20 -17.15 -3.09 15.99
N ILE A 21 -15.90 -2.92 15.56
CA ILE A 21 -15.51 -3.21 14.18
C ILE A 21 -15.66 -4.69 13.84
N GLU A 22 -15.30 -5.58 14.75
CA GLU A 22 -15.47 -7.02 14.57
C GLU A 22 -16.95 -7.41 14.50
N ASP A 23 -17.79 -6.82 15.37
CA ASP A 23 -19.25 -7.05 15.39
C ASP A 23 -19.94 -6.55 14.11
N LEU A 24 -19.44 -5.47 13.52
CA LEU A 24 -19.93 -4.94 12.24
C LEU A 24 -19.43 -5.75 11.03
N GLY A 25 -18.56 -6.76 11.23
CA GLY A 25 -17.95 -7.52 10.12
C GLY A 25 -16.83 -6.76 9.39
N GLY A 26 -16.26 -5.74 10.04
CA GLY A 26 -15.05 -5.07 9.62
C GLY A 26 -13.77 -5.81 10.05
N TYR A 27 -12.62 -5.20 9.78
CA TYR A 27 -11.32 -5.80 10.09
C TYR A 27 -10.36 -4.78 10.69
N VAL A 28 -9.70 -5.15 11.79
CA VAL A 28 -8.57 -4.40 12.32
C VAL A 28 -7.28 -4.84 11.62
N LEU A 29 -6.61 -3.91 10.94
CA LEU A 29 -5.40 -4.20 10.18
C LEU A 29 -4.15 -4.08 11.04
N GLN A 30 -4.05 -2.97 11.77
CA GLN A 30 -2.90 -2.64 12.59
C GLN A 30 -3.29 -1.74 13.76
N THR A 31 -2.72 -2.03 14.92
CA THR A 31 -2.88 -1.23 16.15
C THR A 31 -1.50 -0.79 16.62
N ASN A 32 -1.28 0.53 16.67
CA ASN A 32 -0.03 1.13 17.10
C ASN A 32 -0.23 1.91 18.40
N TYR A 33 0.49 1.53 19.45
CA TYR A 33 0.44 2.18 20.75
C TYR A 33 1.52 3.26 20.87
N MET A 34 1.12 4.48 21.19
CA MET A 34 1.98 5.66 21.38
C MET A 34 1.80 6.24 22.79
N GLN A 35 2.32 5.54 23.80
CA GLN A 35 2.24 5.87 25.23
C GLN A 35 0.81 6.16 25.75
N THR A 36 0.28 7.35 25.48
CA THR A 36 -1.06 7.78 25.87
C THR A 36 -2.10 7.64 24.75
N GLU A 37 -1.64 7.53 23.51
CA GLU A 37 -2.48 7.46 22.31
C GLU A 37 -2.40 6.08 21.65
N VAL A 38 -3.42 5.75 20.88
CA VAL A 38 -3.47 4.58 20.02
C VAL A 38 -3.94 5.01 18.65
N MET A 39 -3.24 4.54 17.62
CA MET A 39 -3.69 4.64 16.25
C MET A 39 -4.12 3.26 15.76
N ILE A 40 -5.35 3.16 15.27
CA ILE A 40 -5.91 1.91 14.74
C ILE A 40 -6.26 2.11 13.28
N GLN A 41 -5.68 1.28 12.42
CA GLN A 41 -6.03 1.18 11.02
C GLN A 41 -7.02 0.04 10.84
N MET A 42 -8.16 0.34 10.24
CA MET A 42 -9.27 -0.59 10.14
C MET A 42 -10.01 -0.45 8.81
N LEU A 43 -10.78 -1.48 8.50
CA LEU A 43 -11.74 -1.52 7.41
C LEU A 43 -13.13 -1.65 8.02
N CYS A 44 -14.00 -0.70 7.73
CA CYS A 44 -15.36 -0.64 8.28
C CYS A 44 -16.39 -0.74 7.15
N PRO A 45 -17.48 -1.50 7.26
CA PRO A 45 -18.57 -1.42 6.29
C PRO A 45 -19.06 0.02 6.12
N HIS A 46 -19.19 0.47 4.87
CA HIS A 46 -19.58 1.84 4.56
C HIS A 46 -20.89 2.29 5.25
N GLU A 47 -21.86 1.37 5.38
CA GLU A 47 -23.18 1.65 5.96
C GLU A 47 -23.11 1.93 7.47
N ASP A 48 -22.08 1.44 8.16
CA ASP A 48 -21.96 1.46 9.62
C ASP A 48 -20.93 2.47 10.14
N VAL A 49 -20.32 3.25 9.25
CA VAL A 49 -19.33 4.29 9.62
C VAL A 49 -19.89 5.29 10.63
N SER A 50 -21.18 5.61 10.55
CA SER A 50 -21.82 6.53 11.51
C SER A 50 -21.81 5.98 12.94
N MET A 51 -21.95 4.67 13.14
CA MET A 51 -21.90 4.06 14.48
C MET A 51 -20.49 4.20 15.08
N LEU A 52 -19.48 4.00 14.24
CA LEU A 52 -18.08 4.18 14.61
C LEU A 52 -17.77 5.64 14.97
N GLU A 53 -18.30 6.59 14.19
CA GLU A 53 -18.16 8.04 14.47
C GLU A 53 -18.79 8.43 15.81
N ASP A 54 -19.95 7.87 16.15
CA ASP A 54 -20.63 8.16 17.41
C ASP A 54 -19.84 7.63 18.61
N LEU A 55 -19.33 6.40 18.54
CA LEU A 55 -18.42 5.85 19.55
C LEU A 55 -17.13 6.68 19.67
N ALA A 56 -16.54 7.11 18.56
CA ALA A 56 -15.35 7.94 18.58
C ALA A 56 -15.59 9.29 19.24
N LYS A 57 -16.75 9.93 19.01
CA LYS A 57 -17.14 11.17 19.71
C LYS A 57 -17.22 10.95 21.22
N GLU A 58 -17.81 9.85 21.68
CA GLU A 58 -17.88 9.50 23.10
C GLU A 58 -16.48 9.32 23.72
N LEU A 59 -15.57 8.69 22.97
CA LEU A 59 -14.19 8.46 23.38
C LEU A 59 -13.28 9.68 23.17
N ARG A 60 -13.81 10.79 22.65
CA ARG A 60 -13.03 11.99 22.25
C ARG A 60 -11.87 11.65 21.31
N ALA A 61 -12.11 10.70 20.43
CA ALA A 61 -11.18 10.26 19.41
C ALA A 61 -11.50 10.93 18.08
N LYS A 62 -10.49 10.93 17.20
CA LYS A 62 -10.59 11.45 15.84
C LYS A 62 -10.67 10.27 14.88
N ILE A 63 -11.64 10.33 13.99
CA ILE A 63 -11.77 9.40 12.88
C ILE A 63 -11.47 10.15 11.60
N THR A 64 -10.65 9.53 10.76
CA THR A 64 -10.30 10.05 9.45
C THR A 64 -10.41 8.94 8.41
N ARG A 65 -10.94 9.28 7.24
CA ARG A 65 -10.86 8.40 6.07
C ARG A 65 -9.39 8.29 5.65
N ALA A 66 -8.90 7.07 5.50
CA ALA A 66 -7.50 6.79 5.23
C ALA A 66 -7.36 5.94 3.95
N PRO A 67 -7.49 6.54 2.74
CA PRO A 67 -7.60 5.80 1.49
C PRO A 67 -6.35 4.95 1.15
N LEU A 68 -5.23 5.16 1.84
CA LEU A 68 -4.00 4.39 1.65
C LEU A 68 -3.92 3.15 2.54
N THR A 69 -4.80 3.03 3.55
CA THR A 69 -4.84 1.87 4.45
C THR A 69 -5.12 0.58 3.68
N GLY A 70 -4.35 -0.46 4.01
CA GLY A 70 -4.48 -1.78 3.38
C GLY A 70 -3.89 -1.89 1.97
N THR A 71 -3.04 -0.93 1.57
CA THR A 71 -2.38 -0.92 0.25
C THR A 71 -0.86 -1.11 0.38
N ASP A 72 -0.23 -1.61 -0.69
CA ASP A 72 1.22 -1.75 -0.82
C ASP A 72 1.71 -0.84 -1.95
N ILE A 73 2.45 0.20 -1.59
CA ILE A 73 2.95 1.23 -2.52
C ILE A 73 4.47 1.11 -2.64
N ILE A 74 4.97 1.01 -3.86
CA ILE A 74 6.41 1.07 -4.10
C ILE A 74 6.85 2.47 -4.46
N VAL A 75 7.78 3.01 -3.69
CA VAL A 75 8.45 4.29 -3.97
C VAL A 75 9.77 3.98 -4.67
N ILE A 76 9.96 4.54 -5.85
CA ILE A 76 11.08 4.25 -6.74
C ILE A 76 11.89 5.53 -6.95
N ALA A 77 13.12 5.51 -6.42
CA ALA A 77 14.10 6.55 -6.69
C ALA A 77 15.00 6.13 -7.87
N PRO A 78 15.45 7.07 -8.73
CA PRO A 78 16.47 6.82 -9.74
C PRO A 78 17.75 6.19 -9.19
N THR A 79 18.02 6.38 -7.89
CA THR A 79 19.17 5.85 -7.15
C THR A 79 18.98 6.12 -5.64
N LEU A 80 19.52 5.23 -4.80
CA LEU A 80 19.64 5.43 -3.35
C LEU A 80 21.09 5.61 -2.90
N ALA A 81 22.04 5.86 -3.81
CA ALA A 81 23.43 6.03 -3.40
C ALA A 81 23.58 7.26 -2.50
N TYR A 82 24.46 7.15 -1.50
CA TYR A 82 24.67 8.19 -0.49
C TYR A 82 24.92 9.59 -1.08
N HIS A 83 25.70 9.69 -2.17
CA HIS A 83 25.99 10.96 -2.84
C HIS A 83 24.77 11.64 -3.48
N HIS A 84 23.64 10.93 -3.58
CA HIS A 84 22.40 11.47 -4.11
C HIS A 84 21.44 11.97 -3.03
N LEU A 85 21.77 11.79 -1.74
CA LEU A 85 20.99 12.23 -0.58
C LEU A 85 19.50 11.87 -0.76
N PRO A 86 19.13 10.58 -0.63
CA PRO A 86 17.80 10.09 -0.97
C PRO A 86 16.70 10.51 0.03
N HIS A 87 16.94 11.56 0.82
CA HIS A 87 16.02 12.03 1.87
C HIS A 87 14.62 12.27 1.32
N HIS A 88 14.48 12.91 0.16
CA HIS A 88 13.19 13.12 -0.50
C HIS A 88 12.39 11.81 -0.72
N ALA A 89 13.02 10.76 -1.25
CA ALA A 89 12.36 9.48 -1.50
C ALA A 89 12.00 8.75 -0.20
N CYS A 90 12.88 8.84 0.82
CA CYS A 90 12.60 8.33 2.15
C CYS A 90 11.44 9.09 2.82
N ASP A 91 11.36 10.41 2.65
CA ASP A 91 10.31 11.25 3.23
C ASP A 91 8.97 10.98 2.55
N VAL A 92 8.94 10.81 1.22
CA VAL A 92 7.72 10.37 0.50
C VAL A 92 7.25 9.01 1.01
N ALA A 93 8.16 8.02 1.09
CA ALA A 93 7.81 6.69 1.57
C ALA A 93 7.30 6.69 3.00
N GLU A 94 7.90 7.51 3.87
CA GLU A 94 7.48 7.67 5.25
C GLU A 94 6.16 8.42 5.38
N TYR A 95 5.93 9.45 4.56
CA TYR A 95 4.67 10.20 4.55
C TYR A 95 3.51 9.28 4.18
N MET A 96 3.66 8.48 3.13
CA MET A 96 2.66 7.50 2.71
C MET A 96 2.37 6.46 3.80
N ARG A 97 3.38 6.02 4.57
CA ARG A 97 3.16 5.13 5.73
C ARG A 97 2.30 5.77 6.81
N ARG A 98 2.55 7.05 7.12
CA ARG A 98 1.74 7.80 8.08
C ARG A 98 0.29 7.93 7.63
N GLN A 99 0.05 7.98 6.32
CA GLN A 99 -1.28 8.00 5.72
C GLN A 99 -1.95 6.61 5.63
N GLY A 100 -1.26 5.54 6.05
CA GLY A 100 -1.83 4.19 6.16
C GLY A 100 -1.30 3.15 5.18
N ALA A 101 -0.49 3.54 4.18
CA ALA A 101 0.06 2.59 3.23
C ALA A 101 1.19 1.75 3.82
N ASN A 102 1.31 0.49 3.38
CA ASN A 102 2.60 -0.18 3.42
C ASN A 102 3.45 0.38 2.30
N THR A 103 4.71 0.72 2.58
CA THR A 103 5.61 1.21 1.54
C THR A 103 6.93 0.48 1.45
N THR A 104 7.29 0.15 0.22
CA THR A 104 8.58 -0.41 -0.16
C THR A 104 9.37 0.66 -0.90
N LEU A 105 10.56 1.02 -0.42
CA LEU A 105 11.44 1.98 -1.10
C LEU A 105 12.55 1.23 -1.82
N ILE A 106 12.69 1.45 -3.13
CA ILE A 106 13.80 0.93 -3.92
C ILE A 106 14.56 2.04 -4.65
N GLY A 107 15.84 1.78 -4.88
CA GLY A 107 16.68 2.55 -5.78
C GLY A 107 16.97 1.73 -7.02
N LEU A 108 16.72 2.29 -8.18
CA LEU A 108 17.07 1.62 -9.43
C LEU A 108 18.59 1.46 -9.56
N ALA A 109 19.02 0.32 -10.11
CA ALA A 109 20.42 0.06 -10.40
C ALA A 109 20.98 1.05 -11.45
N ARG A 110 20.13 1.46 -12.41
CA ARG A 110 20.49 2.36 -13.51
C ARG A 110 19.40 3.40 -13.82
N GLY A 111 18.80 4.01 -12.81
CA GLY A 111 17.76 5.04 -13.01
C GLY A 111 18.30 6.45 -13.28
N VAL A 112 19.60 6.69 -13.07
CA VAL A 112 20.24 8.01 -13.14
C VAL A 112 20.51 8.49 -14.56
N GLY A 113 20.78 9.79 -14.70
CA GLY A 113 21.14 10.41 -15.97
C GLY A 113 19.99 10.50 -16.96
N ARG A 114 20.13 11.35 -17.98
CA ARG A 114 19.08 11.53 -19.00
C ARG A 114 19.05 10.37 -20.00
N ARG A 115 20.20 10.03 -20.57
CA ARG A 115 20.35 9.11 -21.71
C ARG A 115 20.56 7.64 -21.33
N ILE A 116 20.96 7.38 -20.07
CA ILE A 116 21.35 6.04 -19.61
C ILE A 116 20.31 5.42 -18.66
N ALA A 117 19.18 6.10 -18.46
CA ALA A 117 18.14 5.67 -17.55
C ALA A 117 17.50 4.38 -18.07
N GLN A 118 17.51 3.35 -17.23
CA GLN A 118 17.02 2.02 -17.55
C GLN A 118 16.34 1.42 -16.32
N ILE A 119 15.30 0.63 -16.58
CA ILE A 119 14.69 -0.26 -15.60
C ILE A 119 14.88 -1.70 -16.08
N SER A 120 15.37 -2.57 -15.21
CA SER A 120 15.54 -3.99 -15.52
C SER A 120 14.21 -4.73 -15.48
N ALA A 121 14.14 -5.89 -16.15
CA ALA A 121 12.96 -6.77 -16.08
C ALA A 121 12.63 -7.19 -14.64
N LYS A 122 13.66 -7.39 -13.80
CA LYS A 122 13.48 -7.73 -12.38
C LYS A 122 12.88 -6.58 -11.58
N GLU A 123 13.37 -5.35 -11.77
CA GLU A 123 12.83 -4.16 -11.09
C GLU A 123 11.39 -3.86 -11.53
N ARG A 124 11.09 -4.05 -12.81
CA ARG A 124 9.74 -3.95 -13.36
C ARG A 124 8.80 -4.98 -12.72
N ALA A 125 9.16 -6.26 -12.79
CA ALA A 125 8.35 -7.33 -12.19
C ALA A 125 8.12 -7.10 -10.69
N LEU A 126 9.15 -6.67 -9.95
CA LEU A 126 9.01 -6.29 -8.53
C LEU A 126 8.05 -5.10 -8.35
N THR A 127 8.07 -4.14 -9.26
CA THR A 127 7.15 -2.99 -9.22
C THR A 127 5.71 -3.46 -9.38
N ASP A 128 5.44 -4.32 -10.38
CA ASP A 128 4.11 -4.88 -10.66
C ASP A 128 3.54 -5.79 -9.55
N GLU A 129 4.34 -6.15 -8.54
CA GLU A 129 3.84 -6.83 -7.34
C GLU A 129 3.02 -5.92 -6.42
N HIS A 130 3.09 -4.60 -6.57
CA HIS A 130 2.47 -3.60 -5.69
C HIS A 130 1.13 -3.11 -6.25
N ASP A 131 0.39 -2.30 -5.49
CA ASP A 131 -0.88 -1.73 -5.97
C ASP A 131 -0.65 -0.48 -6.83
N LEU A 132 0.38 0.31 -6.48
CA LEU A 132 0.73 1.58 -7.12
C LEU A 132 2.24 1.86 -6.99
N ALA A 133 2.81 2.51 -8.00
CA ALA A 133 4.21 2.96 -8.00
C ALA A 133 4.32 4.49 -7.95
N VAL A 134 5.15 5.02 -7.05
CA VAL A 134 5.51 6.44 -6.98
C VAL A 134 6.96 6.62 -7.40
N PHE A 135 7.20 7.27 -8.53
CA PHE A 135 8.55 7.58 -8.99
C PHE A 135 8.98 8.98 -8.53
N THR A 136 10.01 9.04 -7.69
CA THR A 136 10.56 10.31 -7.20
C THR A 136 11.69 10.77 -8.11
N LEU A 137 11.37 11.61 -9.10
CA LEU A 137 12.31 12.00 -10.15
C LEU A 137 12.96 13.37 -9.88
N GLY A 138 13.71 13.86 -10.87
CA GLY A 138 14.53 15.06 -10.76
C GLY A 138 13.78 16.37 -11.06
N ASN A 139 14.57 17.42 -11.34
CA ASN A 139 14.09 18.80 -11.28
C ASN A 139 13.90 19.42 -12.68
N PHE A 140 14.20 18.67 -13.74
CA PHE A 140 14.21 19.20 -15.11
C PHE A 140 12.97 18.74 -15.87
N GLU A 141 12.10 19.69 -16.22
CA GLU A 141 10.86 19.45 -16.98
C GLU A 141 11.11 18.65 -18.27
N ASP A 142 12.09 19.07 -19.09
CA ASP A 142 12.41 18.38 -20.35
C ASP A 142 12.79 16.90 -20.13
N CYS A 143 13.47 16.61 -19.02
CA CYS A 143 13.84 15.24 -18.64
C CYS A 143 12.60 14.42 -18.20
N LEU A 144 11.73 15.02 -17.39
CA LEU A 144 10.49 14.39 -16.91
C LEU A 144 9.55 14.07 -18.08
N MET A 145 9.38 15.02 -19.01
CA MET A 145 8.42 14.93 -20.11
C MET A 145 8.90 14.06 -21.27
N LYS A 146 10.19 14.11 -21.62
CA LYS A 146 10.67 13.52 -22.89
C LYS A 146 11.57 12.30 -22.74
N GLU A 147 12.06 12.01 -21.55
CA GLU A 147 13.16 11.04 -21.39
C GLU A 147 12.84 9.99 -20.33
N LYS A 148 12.29 10.40 -19.19
CA LYS A 148 12.12 9.52 -18.03
C LYS A 148 10.97 8.51 -18.16
N TYR A 149 10.09 8.67 -19.13
CA TYR A 149 9.01 7.72 -19.40
C TYR A 149 9.51 6.29 -19.61
N VAL A 150 10.75 6.11 -20.09
CA VAL A 150 11.38 4.77 -20.25
C VAL A 150 11.45 3.96 -18.95
N LEU A 151 11.38 4.61 -17.79
CA LEU A 151 11.41 3.95 -16.49
C LEU A 151 10.07 3.33 -16.09
N TYR A 152 8.96 3.76 -16.69
CA TYR A 152 7.62 3.37 -16.25
C TYR A 152 6.63 3.05 -17.38
N LYS A 153 7.01 3.22 -18.65
CA LYS A 153 6.12 3.02 -19.80
C LYS A 153 5.57 1.60 -20.01
N ASP A 154 6.24 0.58 -19.48
CA ASP A 154 5.79 -0.82 -19.60
C ASP A 154 5.54 -1.43 -18.20
N ILE A 155 5.19 -0.60 -17.22
CA ILE A 155 4.72 -1.04 -15.90
C ILE A 155 3.21 -1.17 -15.98
N GLU A 156 2.65 -2.24 -15.42
CA GLU A 156 1.23 -2.57 -15.55
C GLU A 156 0.37 -1.81 -14.53
N ILE A 157 0.94 -1.54 -13.36
CA ILE A 157 0.27 -0.82 -12.27
C ILE A 157 0.33 0.71 -12.46
N PRO A 158 -0.61 1.48 -11.90
CA PRO A 158 -0.60 2.93 -12.03
C PRO A 158 0.69 3.54 -11.48
N CYS A 159 1.28 4.44 -12.27
CA CYS A 159 2.50 5.16 -11.92
C CYS A 159 2.21 6.64 -11.66
N VAL A 160 2.54 7.12 -10.46
CA VAL A 160 2.52 8.54 -10.09
C VAL A 160 3.94 9.07 -10.12
N ILE A 161 4.17 10.17 -10.82
CA ILE A 161 5.49 10.75 -10.99
C ILE A 161 5.59 12.03 -10.17
N THR A 162 6.69 12.20 -9.44
CA THR A 162 6.98 13.45 -8.73
C THR A 162 8.20 14.14 -9.31
N GLY A 163 8.18 15.48 -9.29
CA GLY A 163 9.28 16.31 -9.78
C GLY A 163 9.22 17.71 -9.18
N THR A 164 10.29 18.50 -9.34
CA THR A 164 10.30 19.90 -8.86
C THR A 164 9.38 20.84 -9.63
N PRO A 165 9.39 20.87 -10.98
CA PRO A 165 8.62 21.88 -11.72
C PRO A 165 7.11 21.59 -11.62
N GLU A 166 6.30 22.63 -11.68
CA GLU A 166 4.90 22.45 -12.04
C GLU A 166 4.81 22.19 -13.55
N LEU A 167 4.03 21.20 -13.95
CA LEU A 167 3.88 20.79 -15.34
C LEU A 167 2.49 21.14 -15.84
N SER A 168 2.41 21.63 -17.08
CA SER A 168 1.13 21.91 -17.74
C SER A 168 0.35 20.64 -18.08
N THR A 169 1.04 19.52 -18.20
CA THR A 169 0.48 18.22 -18.59
C THR A 169 1.18 17.10 -17.85
N THR A 170 0.45 16.02 -17.60
CA THR A 170 1.00 14.79 -17.02
C THR A 170 1.99 14.14 -18.00
N PRO A 171 3.18 13.69 -17.56
CA PRO A 171 4.11 12.95 -18.39
C PRO A 171 3.46 11.72 -19.05
N ALA A 172 3.88 11.40 -20.28
CA ALA A 172 3.36 10.25 -21.00
C ALA A 172 3.51 8.96 -20.17
N TYR A 173 2.51 8.07 -20.22
CA TYR A 173 2.42 6.80 -19.45
C TYR A 173 2.22 6.95 -17.94
N ALA A 174 2.34 8.15 -17.37
CA ALA A 174 2.01 8.37 -15.96
C ALA A 174 0.50 8.51 -15.78
N LYS A 175 -0.02 7.94 -14.69
CA LYS A 175 -1.41 8.12 -14.28
C LYS A 175 -1.62 9.54 -13.72
N ALA A 176 -0.63 10.06 -12.99
CA ALA A 176 -0.66 11.41 -12.45
C ALA A 176 0.76 11.98 -12.25
N TYR A 177 0.83 13.30 -12.09
CA TYR A 177 2.04 14.03 -11.76
C TYR A 177 1.83 14.96 -10.55
N VAL A 178 2.82 15.03 -9.67
CA VAL A 178 2.82 15.95 -8.53
C VAL A 178 4.12 16.77 -8.54
N GLY A 179 3.96 18.09 -8.69
CA GLY A 179 5.06 19.06 -8.66
C GLY A 179 5.62 19.28 -7.26
N HIS A 180 6.67 20.12 -7.18
CA HIS A 180 7.36 20.50 -5.94
C HIS A 180 7.99 19.36 -5.11
N LEU A 181 8.02 18.13 -5.63
CA LEU A 181 8.57 16.93 -5.00
C LEU A 181 9.63 16.27 -5.89
N GLY A 182 10.65 17.03 -6.27
CA GLY A 182 11.78 16.52 -7.04
C GLY A 182 12.96 16.05 -6.18
N ARG A 183 14.17 16.17 -6.74
CA ARG A 183 15.41 15.92 -6.00
C ARG A 183 15.69 17.07 -5.04
N ILE A 184 15.43 16.81 -3.76
CA ILE A 184 15.64 17.74 -2.65
C ILE A 184 16.73 17.18 -1.73
N ALA A 185 17.77 17.98 -1.46
CA ALA A 185 18.98 17.56 -0.72
C ALA A 185 18.85 17.69 0.81
N HIS A 186 17.63 17.85 1.32
CA HIS A 186 17.33 17.95 2.74
C HIS A 186 16.01 17.21 3.05
N ARG A 187 15.69 17.11 4.35
CA ARG A 187 14.43 16.54 4.82
C ARG A 187 13.26 17.45 4.48
N LEU A 188 12.18 16.89 3.95
CA LEU A 188 10.95 17.60 3.63
C LEU A 188 10.26 18.04 4.93
N ARG A 189 10.39 19.31 5.27
CA ARG A 189 9.88 19.90 6.53
C ARG A 189 9.28 21.27 6.34
N ASN A 190 9.51 21.90 5.19
CA ASN A 190 8.97 23.21 4.90
C ASN A 190 7.49 23.09 4.58
N GLU A 191 6.70 24.11 4.91
CA GLU A 191 5.24 24.10 4.73
C GLU A 191 4.82 23.76 3.30
N GLY A 192 5.50 24.33 2.29
CA GLY A 192 5.23 24.01 0.88
C GLY A 192 5.57 22.57 0.48
N GLU A 193 6.56 21.95 1.11
CA GLU A 193 6.92 20.55 0.87
C GLU A 193 5.90 19.60 1.52
N ILE A 194 5.43 19.95 2.71
CA ILE A 194 4.35 19.22 3.38
C ILE A 194 3.07 19.29 2.55
N GLY A 195 2.70 20.48 2.06
CA GLY A 195 1.54 20.62 1.17
C GLY A 195 1.67 19.83 -0.13
N ALA A 196 2.88 19.68 -0.67
CA ALA A 196 3.11 18.83 -1.83
C ALA A 196 3.00 17.33 -1.49
N LEU A 197 3.42 16.91 -0.29
CA LEU A 197 3.22 15.55 0.22
C LEU A 197 1.73 15.24 0.46
N ASP A 198 0.96 16.20 0.98
CA ASP A 198 -0.50 16.10 1.12
C ASP A 198 -1.17 15.90 -0.25
N LYS A 199 -0.82 16.75 -1.23
CA LYS A 199 -1.29 16.63 -2.61
C LYS A 199 -0.94 15.26 -3.21
N LEU A 200 0.26 14.75 -2.93
CA LEU A 200 0.65 13.41 -3.39
C LEU A 200 -0.21 12.31 -2.76
N ALA A 201 -0.45 12.39 -1.45
CA ALA A 201 -1.29 11.41 -0.75
C ALA A 201 -2.74 11.44 -1.25
N GLU A 202 -3.29 12.63 -1.52
CA GLU A 202 -4.61 12.81 -2.10
C GLU A 202 -4.69 12.18 -3.50
N VAL A 203 -3.76 12.52 -4.39
CA VAL A 203 -3.71 11.98 -5.77
C VAL A 203 -3.60 10.46 -5.76
N VAL A 204 -2.73 9.91 -4.91
CA VAL A 204 -2.59 8.46 -4.73
C VAL A 204 -3.89 7.85 -4.20
N GLY A 205 -4.54 8.48 -3.23
CA GLY A 205 -5.82 8.05 -2.67
C GLY A 205 -6.92 7.95 -3.73
N VAL A 206 -7.04 8.97 -4.59
CA VAL A 206 -8.01 8.98 -5.70
C VAL A 206 -7.76 7.81 -6.66
N ILE A 207 -6.50 7.57 -7.04
CA ILE A 207 -6.16 6.46 -7.96
C ILE A 207 -6.48 5.09 -7.32
N LEU A 208 -6.18 4.92 -6.04
CA LEU A 208 -6.49 3.69 -5.31
C LEU A 208 -8.02 3.49 -5.19
N ASP A 209 -8.78 4.56 -5.00
CA ASP A 209 -10.24 4.51 -4.97
C ASP A 209 -10.83 4.12 -6.34
N GLU A 210 -10.26 4.63 -7.44
CA GLU A 210 -10.60 4.16 -8.79
C GLU A 210 -10.32 2.66 -8.94
N GLN A 211 -9.18 2.16 -8.46
CA GLN A 211 -8.87 0.73 -8.49
C GLN A 211 -9.83 -0.11 -7.65
N ARG A 212 -10.21 0.36 -6.45
CA ARG A 212 -11.24 -0.30 -5.63
C ARG A 212 -12.58 -0.37 -6.35
N LEU A 213 -12.95 0.70 -7.05
CA LEU A 213 -14.18 0.74 -7.84
C LEU A 213 -14.12 -0.28 -8.99
N GLU A 214 -12.99 -0.38 -9.71
CA GLU A 214 -12.80 -1.39 -10.75
C GLU A 214 -12.88 -2.82 -10.18
N ILE A 215 -12.23 -3.09 -9.04
CA ILE A 215 -12.33 -4.38 -8.35
C ILE A 215 -13.77 -4.68 -7.94
N SER A 216 -14.56 -3.68 -7.54
CA SER A 216 -15.95 -3.92 -7.13
C SER A 216 -16.88 -4.36 -8.27
N LYS A 217 -16.51 -4.13 -9.53
CA LYS A 217 -17.26 -4.63 -10.70
C LYS A 217 -17.19 -6.15 -10.84
N ASP A 218 -16.06 -6.76 -10.45
CA ASP A 218 -15.87 -8.20 -10.36
C ASP A 218 -15.14 -8.51 -9.04
N PRO A 219 -15.89 -8.57 -7.91
CA PRO A 219 -15.31 -8.60 -6.59
C PRO A 219 -14.44 -9.84 -6.38
N LEU A 220 -13.45 -9.72 -5.49
CA LEU A 220 -12.61 -10.85 -5.08
C LEU A 220 -13.44 -11.93 -4.39
N THR A 221 -12.99 -13.18 -4.52
CA THR A 221 -13.63 -14.33 -3.85
C THR A 221 -13.68 -14.13 -2.34
N THR A 222 -12.68 -13.46 -1.78
CA THR A 222 -12.70 -13.03 -0.38
C THR A 222 -11.95 -11.72 -0.19
N HIS A 223 -12.11 -11.09 0.97
CA HIS A 223 -11.43 -9.84 1.29
C HIS A 223 -9.98 -10.10 1.73
N PRO A 224 -8.98 -9.32 1.28
CA PRO A 224 -7.58 -9.46 1.70
C PRO A 224 -7.36 -9.50 3.22
N ALA A 225 -8.11 -8.68 3.95
CA ALA A 225 -8.06 -8.65 5.42
C ALA A 225 -8.49 -9.97 6.07
N ARG A 226 -9.40 -10.72 5.44
CA ARG A 226 -9.81 -12.04 5.90
C ARG A 226 -8.66 -13.04 5.78
N ILE A 227 -7.98 -13.07 4.63
CA ILE A 227 -6.79 -13.90 4.43
C ILE A 227 -5.72 -13.59 5.47
N MET A 228 -5.49 -12.31 5.78
CA MET A 228 -4.55 -11.93 6.82
C MET A 228 -4.94 -12.50 8.19
N LYS A 229 -6.22 -12.50 8.55
CA LYS A 229 -6.72 -13.09 9.79
C LYS A 229 -6.45 -14.60 9.82
N GLU A 230 -6.88 -15.32 8.79
CA GLU A 230 -6.71 -16.77 8.69
C GLU A 230 -5.24 -17.19 8.76
N ILE A 231 -4.34 -16.48 8.07
CA ILE A 231 -2.89 -16.77 8.13
C ILE A 231 -2.36 -16.56 9.56
N LYS A 232 -2.78 -15.50 10.25
CA LYS A 232 -2.32 -15.22 11.63
C LYS A 232 -2.78 -16.28 12.62
N GLU A 233 -3.95 -16.85 12.41
CA GLU A 233 -4.56 -17.87 13.27
C GLU A 233 -3.99 -19.26 12.99
N GLN A 234 -3.86 -19.64 11.72
CA GLN A 234 -3.50 -21.01 11.33
C GLN A 234 -1.98 -21.22 11.15
N ILE A 235 -1.19 -20.15 10.98
CA ILE A 235 0.28 -20.22 10.78
C ILE A 235 1.02 -19.43 11.87
N PRO A 236 1.23 -19.99 13.07
CA PRO A 236 1.81 -19.27 14.23
C PRO A 236 3.20 -18.68 13.97
N GLU A 237 3.97 -19.23 13.03
CA GLU A 237 5.30 -18.76 12.64
C GLU A 237 5.28 -17.34 12.09
N ILE A 238 4.17 -16.90 11.48
CA ILE A 238 4.06 -15.53 10.97
C ILE A 238 4.18 -14.49 12.08
N ASN A 239 3.67 -14.83 13.27
CA ASN A 239 3.69 -13.98 14.46
C ASN A 239 5.10 -13.90 15.09
N LYS A 240 6.01 -14.80 14.70
CA LYS A 240 7.43 -14.79 15.11
C LYS A 240 8.33 -14.08 14.11
N SER A 241 7.79 -13.62 12.98
CA SER A 241 8.56 -12.91 11.96
C SER A 241 9.14 -11.61 12.53
N LEU A 242 10.43 -11.38 12.30
CA LEU A 242 11.12 -10.15 12.69
C LEU A 242 10.82 -8.97 11.75
N SER A 243 10.05 -9.21 10.69
CA SER A 243 9.66 -8.13 9.78
C SER A 243 8.64 -7.21 10.47
N PRO A 244 8.76 -5.87 10.33
CA PRO A 244 7.88 -4.92 11.01
C PRO A 244 6.39 -5.06 10.60
N ALA A 245 6.13 -5.59 9.41
CA ALA A 245 4.81 -6.00 8.95
C ALA A 245 4.93 -7.39 8.32
N PRO A 246 4.70 -8.49 9.07
CA PRO A 246 4.86 -9.86 8.58
C PRO A 246 3.96 -10.19 7.40
N ILE A 247 2.76 -9.62 7.39
CA ILE A 247 1.81 -9.66 6.28
C ILE A 247 1.58 -8.21 5.84
N THR A 248 1.76 -7.94 4.56
CA THR A 248 1.49 -6.64 3.94
C THR A 248 0.28 -6.81 3.04
N LEU A 249 -0.84 -6.16 3.39
CA LEU A 249 -2.06 -6.20 2.59
C LEU A 249 -1.91 -5.43 1.29
N GLN A 250 -2.65 -5.88 0.29
CA GLN A 250 -2.76 -5.31 -1.05
C GLN A 250 -4.22 -5.30 -1.46
N LEU A 251 -4.59 -4.48 -2.46
CA LEU A 251 -5.98 -4.39 -2.91
C LEU A 251 -6.52 -5.74 -3.40
N MET A 252 -5.67 -6.56 -4.02
CA MET A 252 -6.03 -7.86 -4.60
C MET A 252 -5.45 -9.06 -3.84
N GLY A 253 -4.96 -8.87 -2.61
CA GLY A 253 -4.39 -9.96 -1.83
C GLY A 253 -3.40 -9.52 -0.76
N ALA A 254 -2.31 -10.25 -0.60
CA ALA A 254 -1.33 -9.94 0.45
C ALA A 254 0.06 -10.49 0.14
N ARG A 255 1.08 -9.81 0.65
CA ARG A 255 2.46 -10.31 0.68
C ARG A 255 2.76 -10.89 2.06
N VAL A 256 3.22 -12.14 2.10
CA VAL A 256 3.55 -12.87 3.33
C VAL A 256 5.06 -13.04 3.43
N LYS A 257 5.66 -12.51 4.50
CA LYS A 257 7.12 -12.49 4.71
C LYS A 257 7.60 -13.76 5.43
N LEU A 258 7.24 -14.90 4.86
CA LEU A 258 7.75 -16.24 5.19
C LEU A 258 8.38 -16.87 3.94
N PRO A 259 9.37 -17.77 4.10
CA PRO A 259 10.02 -18.47 2.98
C PRO A 259 9.02 -19.19 2.05
N TYR A 260 8.95 -18.79 0.77
CA TYR A 260 8.07 -19.41 -0.22
C TYR A 260 8.32 -20.90 -0.34
N SER A 261 9.60 -21.27 -0.45
CA SER A 261 10.03 -22.66 -0.58
C SER A 261 9.60 -23.58 0.58
N GLN A 262 9.34 -23.03 1.78
CA GLN A 262 9.01 -23.80 2.97
C GLN A 262 7.52 -23.76 3.32
N TYR A 263 6.84 -22.64 3.08
CA TYR A 263 5.49 -22.39 3.59
C TYR A 263 4.40 -22.37 2.52
N LYS A 264 4.75 -22.46 1.23
CA LYS A 264 3.77 -22.42 0.14
C LYS A 264 2.60 -23.39 0.35
N GLU A 265 2.89 -24.68 0.56
CA GLU A 265 1.86 -25.71 0.72
C GLU A 265 1.02 -25.47 1.98
N ALA A 266 1.65 -25.08 3.09
CA ALA A 266 0.95 -24.77 4.33
C ALA A 266 -0.03 -23.59 4.15
N ILE A 267 0.38 -22.57 3.40
CA ILE A 267 -0.46 -21.40 3.07
C ILE A 267 -1.59 -21.80 2.12
N GLU A 268 -1.33 -22.59 1.08
CA GLU A 268 -2.37 -23.06 0.14
C GLU A 268 -3.44 -23.92 0.83
N ASN A 269 -3.07 -24.66 1.88
CA ASN A 269 -3.96 -25.54 2.64
C ASN A 269 -4.69 -24.84 3.80
N ILE A 270 -4.60 -23.53 3.96
CA ILE A 270 -5.40 -22.79 4.94
C ILE A 270 -6.87 -22.99 4.61
N GLU A 271 -7.63 -23.52 5.57
CA GLU A 271 -9.05 -23.85 5.41
C GLU A 271 -9.92 -22.68 5.90
N PHE A 272 -10.92 -22.30 5.09
CA PHE A 272 -11.93 -21.34 5.50
C PHE A 272 -13.14 -22.07 6.10
N GLU A 273 -13.87 -21.42 7.00
CA GLU A 273 -15.05 -22.00 7.66
C GLU A 273 -16.15 -22.43 6.65
N GLU A 274 -16.22 -21.77 5.50
CA GLU A 274 -17.15 -22.09 4.41
C GLU A 274 -16.76 -23.34 3.61
N GLY A 275 -15.57 -23.91 3.86
CA GLY A 275 -15.07 -25.14 3.25
C GLY A 275 -13.93 -25.03 2.23
N PRO A 276 -13.79 -23.98 1.39
CA PRO A 276 -12.68 -23.93 0.43
C PRO A 276 -11.36 -23.68 1.15
N ASN A 277 -10.25 -24.15 0.57
CA ASN A 277 -8.91 -23.75 1.00
C ASN A 277 -8.42 -22.50 0.25
N LEU A 278 -7.33 -21.90 0.73
CA LEU A 278 -6.73 -20.72 0.10
C LEU A 278 -6.27 -20.98 -1.35
N GLY A 279 -5.72 -22.16 -1.63
CA GLY A 279 -5.24 -22.55 -2.96
C GLY A 279 -6.34 -22.61 -4.04
N GLU A 280 -7.59 -22.84 -3.63
CA GLU A 280 -8.77 -22.84 -4.50
C GLU A 280 -9.22 -21.41 -4.87
N ILE A 281 -9.00 -20.44 -3.99
CA ILE A 281 -9.50 -19.07 -4.14
C ILE A 281 -8.42 -18.03 -4.45
N ALA A 282 -7.15 -18.39 -4.34
CA ALA A 282 -6.02 -17.49 -4.56
C ALA A 282 -4.81 -18.22 -5.13
N ARG A 283 -3.93 -17.46 -5.81
CA ARG A 283 -2.63 -17.95 -6.30
C ARG A 283 -1.52 -17.55 -5.33
N VAL A 284 -0.69 -18.51 -4.93
CA VAL A 284 0.50 -18.28 -4.10
C VAL A 284 1.74 -18.27 -5.00
N LEU A 285 2.28 -17.08 -5.21
CA LEU A 285 3.39 -16.80 -6.13
C LEU A 285 4.67 -16.45 -5.35
N PRO A 286 5.87 -16.72 -5.90
CA PRO A 286 7.10 -16.22 -5.31
C PRO A 286 7.20 -14.71 -5.52
N SER A 287 7.73 -13.99 -4.53
CA SER A 287 8.01 -12.56 -4.63
C SER A 287 9.43 -12.31 -5.16
N GLY A 288 9.61 -11.25 -5.94
CA GLY A 288 10.89 -10.75 -6.42
C GLY A 288 11.69 -9.97 -5.37
N MET A 289 11.10 -9.68 -4.20
CA MET A 289 11.76 -8.93 -3.12
C MET A 289 12.79 -9.81 -2.38
N ARG A 290 12.37 -10.98 -1.92
CA ARG A 290 13.15 -12.03 -1.23
C ARG A 290 12.43 -13.36 -1.49
N ASP A 291 12.83 -14.45 -0.82
CA ASP A 291 12.07 -15.72 -0.82
C ASP A 291 10.72 -15.58 -0.10
N TYR A 292 9.98 -14.49 -0.29
CA TYR A 292 8.67 -14.24 0.30
C TYR A 292 7.56 -14.69 -0.66
N MET A 293 6.33 -14.71 -0.16
CA MET A 293 5.16 -15.13 -0.92
C MET A 293 4.28 -13.93 -1.27
N LEU A 294 3.68 -13.97 -2.46
CA LEU A 294 2.68 -13.04 -2.93
C LEU A 294 1.39 -13.82 -3.18
N ILE A 295 0.34 -13.50 -2.43
CA ILE A 295 -0.99 -14.08 -2.57
C ILE A 295 -1.82 -13.14 -3.43
N ARG A 296 -2.37 -13.66 -4.53
CA ARG A 296 -3.30 -12.95 -5.41
C ARG A 296 -4.66 -13.65 -5.40
N ILE A 297 -5.67 -12.97 -4.87
CA ILE A 297 -7.03 -13.51 -4.75
C ILE A 297 -7.67 -13.54 -6.13
N LEU A 298 -8.35 -14.64 -6.44
CA LEU A 298 -9.09 -14.76 -7.68
C LEU A 298 -10.43 -14.01 -7.57
N PRO A 299 -10.87 -13.35 -8.65
CA PRO A 299 -12.18 -12.71 -8.67
C PRO A 299 -13.31 -13.74 -8.74
N LYS A 300 -14.52 -13.31 -8.37
CA LYS A 300 -15.75 -14.11 -8.38
C LYS A 300 -16.03 -14.72 -9.75
N SER A 301 -15.72 -14.02 -10.84
CA SER A 301 -15.88 -14.56 -12.20
C SER A 301 -15.08 -15.84 -12.46
N VAL A 302 -13.98 -16.07 -11.72
CA VAL A 302 -13.10 -17.23 -11.87
C VAL A 302 -13.50 -18.36 -10.93
N THR A 303 -13.83 -18.05 -9.66
CA THR A 303 -14.16 -19.07 -8.64
C THR A 303 -15.63 -19.44 -8.63
N GLY A 304 -16.52 -18.54 -9.06
CA GLY A 304 -17.97 -18.73 -9.10
C GLY A 304 -18.70 -18.36 -7.81
N PHE A 305 -17.99 -18.00 -6.74
CA PHE A 305 -18.58 -17.70 -5.43
C PHE A 305 -17.79 -16.61 -4.67
N VAL A 306 -18.32 -16.17 -3.53
CA VAL A 306 -17.69 -15.22 -2.60
C VAL A 306 -17.88 -15.73 -1.18
N ILE A 307 -16.83 -15.60 -0.37
CA ILE A 307 -16.79 -15.92 1.07
C ILE A 307 -16.25 -14.72 1.87
#